data_AF-S2DMQ3-F1
#
_entry.id   AF-S2DMQ3-F1
#
_cell.length_a   1.000
_cell.length_b   1.000
_cell.length_c   1.000
_cell.angle_alpha   90.00
_cell.angle_beta   90.00
_cell.angle_gamma   90.00
#
_symmetry.space_group_name_H-M   'P 1'
#
loop_
_entity.id
_entity.type
_entity.pdbx_description
1 polymer ?
#
loop_
_entity_poly.entity_id
_entity_poly.type
_entity_poly.pdbx_seq_one_letter_code
_entity_poly.pdbx_strand_id
1 'polypeptide(L)'
;MSNKKPKNSKLKVAIVLTFLIVVIFGKNLFERKNFNELGDSFISFYEDRLVVESYIFTISEKLFRIKLLINHCEFESDYSDAVKEISDHELRILELVAEFEKTKLTALEEEFLMDFKRIIRDNLRIADYRLIYSESEGVNEKKVKEYNSYIERAISDLKKLSQIQMDEGSKLAMNSDKVVNRSKIWSQFEVAALLILMVIIYLLIYTSKNIRDELS
;
A
#
# COMPACT_ATOMS: atom_id res chain seq x y z
N MET A 1 65.64 26.58 28.02
CA MET A 1 64.32 26.06 28.47
C MET A 1 63.59 25.47 27.27
N SER A 2 63.36 24.14 27.28
CA SER A 2 62.73 23.41 26.18
C SER A 2 61.21 23.64 26.20
N ASN A 3 60.72 24.39 25.22
CA ASN A 3 59.29 24.66 25.08
C ASN A 3 58.63 23.46 24.37
N LYS A 4 58.09 22.51 25.14
CA LYS A 4 57.32 21.37 24.63
C LYS A 4 56.04 21.91 23.94
N LYS A 5 56.06 21.99 22.61
CA LYS A 5 54.85 22.23 21.79
C LYS A 5 53.75 21.21 22.15
N PRO A 6 52.48 21.60 22.30
CA PRO A 6 51.45 20.74 22.88
C PRO A 6 51.03 19.64 21.88
N LYS A 7 51.57 18.43 22.07
CA LYS A 7 51.17 17.19 21.37
C LYS A 7 49.65 16.90 21.47
N ASN A 8 48.97 17.50 22.45
CA ASN A 8 47.56 17.29 22.77
C ASN A 8 46.57 17.90 21.77
N SER A 9 46.94 18.91 20.99
CA SER A 9 46.00 19.55 20.04
C SER A 9 45.73 18.67 18.82
N LYS A 10 46.76 18.04 18.26
CA LYS A 10 46.65 17.14 17.10
C LYS A 10 45.78 15.92 17.41
N LEU A 11 45.91 15.35 18.61
CA LEU A 11 45.11 14.21 19.05
C LEU A 11 43.63 14.59 19.25
N LYS A 12 43.35 15.75 19.86
CA LYS A 12 41.97 16.27 20.01
C LYS A 12 41.28 16.45 18.65
N VAL A 13 41.99 17.01 17.68
CA VAL A 13 41.49 17.20 16.31
C VAL A 13 41.20 15.85 15.63
N ALA A 14 42.12 14.88 15.75
CA ALA A 14 41.93 13.55 15.18
C ALA A 14 40.68 12.86 15.76
N ILE A 15 40.47 12.96 17.08
CA ILE A 15 39.28 12.40 17.75
C ILE A 15 37.99 13.05 17.22
N VAL A 16 37.97 14.38 17.06
CA VAL A 16 36.79 15.10 16.53
C VAL A 16 36.47 14.67 15.10
N LEU A 17 37.50 14.54 14.25
CA LEU A 17 37.32 14.08 12.87
C LEU A 17 36.83 12.64 12.80
N THR A 18 37.44 11.73 13.57
CA THR A 18 36.99 10.34 13.65
C THR A 18 35.55 10.25 14.13
N PHE A 19 35.17 11.04 15.15
CA PHE A 19 33.80 11.10 15.64
C PHE A 19 32.82 11.56 14.55
N LEU A 20 33.14 12.65 13.83
CA LEU A 20 32.31 13.13 12.72
C LEU A 20 32.11 12.07 11.64
N ILE A 21 33.17 11.37 11.24
CA ILE A 21 33.08 10.29 10.25
C ILE A 21 32.17 9.16 10.75
N VAL A 22 32.31 8.75 12.01
CA VAL A 22 31.46 7.71 12.60
C VAL A 22 30.00 8.14 12.63
N VAL A 23 29.71 9.40 12.94
CA VAL A 23 28.34 9.95 12.93
C VAL A 23 27.75 9.94 11.51
N ILE A 24 28.49 10.41 10.51
CA ILE A 24 28.06 10.40 9.10
C ILE A 24 27.81 8.97 8.62
N PHE A 25 28.72 8.04 8.94
CA PHE A 25 28.58 6.63 8.59
C PHE A 25 27.36 5.98 9.26
N GLY A 26 27.17 6.23 10.56
CA GLY A 26 25.99 5.75 11.29
C GLY A 26 24.69 6.30 10.71
N LYS A 27 24.67 7.57 10.30
CA LYS A 27 23.53 8.18 9.62
C LYS A 27 23.25 7.53 8.26
N ASN A 28 24.27 7.22 7.47
CA ASN A 28 24.13 6.51 6.19
C ASN A 28 23.45 5.14 6.39
N LEU A 29 23.87 4.38 7.42
CA LEU A 29 23.21 3.11 7.78
C LEU A 29 21.74 3.31 8.16
N PHE A 30 21.42 4.40 8.85
CA PHE A 30 20.05 4.72 9.22
C PHE A 30 19.19 5.10 8.02
N GLU A 31 19.72 5.89 7.08
CA GLU A 31 19.01 6.22 5.83
C GLU A 31 18.69 5.00 4.98
N ARG A 32 19.59 4.02 4.94
CA ARG A 32 19.32 2.77 4.23
C ARG A 32 18.11 2.03 4.80
N LYS A 33 17.88 2.10 6.12
CA LYS A 33 16.67 1.55 6.74
C LYS A 33 15.41 2.33 6.33
N ASN A 34 15.46 3.66 6.37
CA ASN A 34 14.35 4.50 5.92
C ASN A 34 14.00 4.24 4.44
N PHE A 35 15.01 4.03 3.58
CA PHE A 35 14.79 3.72 2.17
C PHE A 35 14.09 2.37 1.97
N ASN A 36 14.47 1.35 2.74
CA ASN A 36 13.80 0.06 2.71
C ASN A 36 12.34 0.17 3.21
N GLU A 37 12.09 0.92 4.28
CA GLU A 37 10.74 1.17 4.80
C GLU A 37 9.83 1.86 3.77
N LEU A 38 10.38 2.81 2.99
CA LEU A 38 9.68 3.43 1.87
C LEU A 38 9.39 2.44 0.75
N GLY A 39 10.36 1.56 0.43
CA GLY A 39 10.18 0.49 -0.55
C GLY A 39 9.07 -0.49 -0.14
N ASP A 40 9.07 -0.94 1.10
CA ASP A 40 8.06 -1.84 1.65
C ASP A 40 6.67 -1.17 1.66
N SER A 41 6.61 0.11 2.01
CA SER A 41 5.37 0.90 1.97
C SER A 41 4.82 1.03 0.55
N PHE A 42 5.69 1.21 -0.45
CA PHE A 42 5.28 1.27 -1.86
C PHE A 42 4.76 -0.09 -2.37
N ILE A 43 5.46 -1.18 -2.03
CA ILE A 43 5.02 -2.54 -2.39
C ILE A 43 3.65 -2.82 -1.78
N SER A 44 3.45 -2.52 -0.49
CA SER A 44 2.16 -2.72 0.17
C SER A 44 1.06 -1.82 -0.41
N PHE A 45 1.37 -0.56 -0.74
CA PHE A 45 0.42 0.33 -1.40
C PHE A 45 0.00 -0.21 -2.78
N TYR A 46 0.93 -0.76 -3.56
CA TYR A 46 0.62 -1.33 -4.87
C TYR A 46 -0.15 -2.65 -4.76
N GLU A 47 0.44 -3.66 -4.11
CA GLU A 47 -0.12 -5.02 -4.04
C GLU A 47 -1.36 -5.11 -3.14
N ASP A 48 -1.33 -4.49 -1.95
CA ASP A 48 -2.39 -4.67 -0.96
C ASP A 48 -3.51 -3.61 -1.07
N ARG A 49 -3.25 -2.45 -1.71
CA ARG A 49 -4.26 -1.36 -1.82
C ARG A 49 -4.72 -1.13 -3.25
N LEU A 50 -3.82 -0.87 -4.19
CA LEU A 50 -4.21 -0.53 -5.57
C LEU A 50 -4.75 -1.75 -6.35
N VAL A 51 -4.06 -2.89 -6.27
CA VAL A 51 -4.51 -4.14 -6.93
C VAL A 51 -5.84 -4.62 -6.32
N VAL A 52 -5.99 -4.50 -4.99
CA VAL A 52 -7.25 -4.84 -4.31
C VAL A 52 -8.40 -3.93 -4.73
N GLU A 53 -8.19 -2.63 -4.86
CA GLU A 53 -9.23 -1.73 -5.42
C GLU A 53 -9.64 -2.15 -6.83
N SER A 54 -8.70 -2.66 -7.65
CA SER A 54 -9.02 -3.22 -8.97
C SER A 54 -9.91 -4.46 -8.86
N TYR A 55 -9.70 -5.33 -7.87
CA TYR A 55 -10.60 -6.45 -7.59
C TYR A 55 -11.99 -5.96 -7.18
N ILE A 56 -12.09 -5.03 -6.24
CA ILE A 56 -13.37 -4.46 -5.76
C ILE A 56 -14.16 -3.84 -6.93
N PHE A 57 -13.48 -3.07 -7.79
CA PHE A 57 -14.09 -2.48 -8.97
C PHE A 57 -14.60 -3.54 -9.95
N THR A 58 -13.77 -4.55 -10.25
CA THR A 58 -14.10 -5.62 -11.19
C THR A 58 -15.25 -6.49 -10.68
N ILE A 59 -15.29 -6.78 -9.37
CA ILE A 59 -16.41 -7.47 -8.73
C ILE A 59 -17.69 -6.64 -8.82
N SER A 60 -17.60 -5.33 -8.55
CA SER A 60 -18.74 -4.42 -8.65
C SER A 60 -19.33 -4.41 -10.06
N GLU A 61 -18.49 -4.35 -11.10
CA GLU A 61 -18.93 -4.45 -12.49
C GLU A 61 -19.69 -5.75 -12.77
N LYS A 62 -19.18 -6.88 -12.29
CA LYS A 62 -19.83 -8.19 -12.45
C LYS A 62 -21.18 -8.24 -11.75
N LEU A 63 -21.28 -7.71 -10.53
CA LEU A 63 -22.56 -7.61 -9.81
C LEU A 63 -23.58 -6.75 -10.55
N PHE A 64 -23.14 -5.64 -11.17
CA PHE A 64 -24.01 -4.83 -12.02
C PHE A 64 -24.46 -5.59 -13.27
N ARG A 65 -23.57 -6.33 -13.94
CA ARG A 65 -23.94 -7.16 -15.10
C ARG A 65 -24.95 -8.24 -14.72
N ILE A 66 -24.72 -8.93 -13.60
CA ILE A 66 -25.69 -9.89 -13.06
C ILE A 66 -27.03 -9.20 -12.87
N LYS A 67 -27.09 -8.06 -12.17
CA LYS A 67 -28.33 -7.30 -11.95
C LYS A 67 -29.05 -6.93 -13.25
N LEU A 68 -28.31 -6.57 -14.30
CA LEU A 68 -28.90 -6.30 -15.62
C LEU A 68 -29.55 -7.56 -16.20
N LEU A 69 -28.84 -8.69 -16.20
CA LEU A 69 -29.36 -9.98 -16.69
C LEU A 69 -30.63 -10.41 -15.92
N ILE A 70 -30.62 -10.29 -14.58
CA ILE A 70 -31.80 -10.57 -13.73
C ILE A 70 -33.02 -9.77 -14.19
N ASN A 71 -32.85 -8.46 -14.40
CA ASN A 71 -33.96 -7.55 -14.67
C ASN A 71 -34.41 -7.59 -16.15
N HIS A 72 -33.58 -8.10 -17.07
CA HIS A 72 -33.93 -8.23 -18.49
C HIS A 72 -34.52 -9.61 -18.86
N CYS A 73 -34.56 -10.57 -17.92
CA CYS A 73 -35.23 -11.87 -18.13
C CYS A 73 -36.75 -11.77 -18.42
N GLU A 74 -37.37 -10.60 -18.29
CA GLU A 74 -38.77 -10.37 -18.65
C GLU A 74 -39.02 -10.34 -20.17
N PHE A 75 -37.99 -10.12 -21.00
CA PHE A 75 -38.17 -9.78 -22.42
C PHE A 75 -37.54 -10.77 -23.42
N GLU A 76 -36.57 -11.59 -23.01
CA GLU A 76 -35.83 -12.46 -23.95
C GLU A 76 -36.14 -13.94 -23.77
N SER A 77 -36.31 -14.61 -24.92
CA SER A 77 -36.56 -16.05 -25.05
C SER A 77 -35.33 -16.94 -24.81
N ASP A 78 -34.15 -16.37 -24.53
CA ASP A 78 -32.89 -17.12 -24.34
C ASP A 78 -32.46 -17.19 -22.88
N TYR A 79 -33.35 -17.77 -22.07
CA TYR A 79 -33.19 -17.88 -20.63
C TYR A 79 -31.99 -18.76 -20.21
N SER A 80 -31.65 -19.76 -21.03
CA SER A 80 -30.48 -20.63 -20.80
C SER A 80 -29.16 -19.88 -20.86
N ASP A 81 -29.05 -18.91 -21.76
CA ASP A 81 -27.82 -18.16 -21.95
C ASP A 81 -27.59 -17.16 -20.82
N ALA A 82 -28.65 -16.48 -20.34
CA ALA A 82 -28.59 -15.60 -19.17
C ALA A 82 -28.13 -16.35 -17.89
N VAL A 83 -28.66 -17.55 -17.64
CA VAL A 83 -28.23 -18.40 -16.51
C VAL A 83 -26.75 -18.71 -16.58
N LYS A 84 -26.28 -19.08 -17.77
CA LYS A 84 -24.88 -19.44 -17.98
C LYS A 84 -23.96 -18.23 -17.76
N GLU A 85 -24.34 -17.06 -18.26
CA GLU A 85 -23.56 -15.83 -18.09
C GLU A 85 -23.50 -15.36 -16.64
N ILE A 86 -24.62 -15.40 -15.91
CA ILE A 86 -24.63 -15.09 -14.48
C ILE A 86 -23.73 -16.07 -13.71
N SER A 87 -23.80 -17.37 -14.02
CA SER A 87 -22.94 -18.38 -13.39
C SER A 87 -21.46 -18.12 -13.61
N ASP A 88 -21.07 -17.68 -14.81
CA ASP A 88 -19.68 -17.31 -15.12
C ASP A 88 -19.25 -16.05 -14.34
N HIS A 89 -20.15 -15.07 -14.19
CA HIS A 89 -19.89 -13.90 -13.36
C HIS A 89 -19.74 -14.23 -11.88
N GLU A 90 -20.62 -15.05 -11.30
CA GLU A 90 -20.53 -15.53 -9.92
C GLU A 90 -19.22 -16.27 -9.65
N LEU A 91 -18.82 -17.17 -10.56
CA LEU A 91 -17.55 -17.90 -10.45
C LEU A 91 -16.35 -16.95 -10.44
N ARG A 92 -16.30 -16.02 -11.40
CA ARG A 92 -15.22 -15.03 -11.48
C ARG A 92 -15.17 -14.10 -10.27
N ILE A 93 -16.32 -13.77 -9.68
CA ILE A 93 -16.37 -13.02 -8.41
C ILE A 93 -15.67 -13.84 -7.31
N LEU A 94 -15.99 -15.13 -7.17
CA LEU A 94 -15.36 -15.99 -6.15
C LEU A 94 -13.85 -16.17 -6.36
N GLU A 95 -13.40 -16.22 -7.62
CA GLU A 95 -11.96 -16.23 -7.95
C GLU A 95 -11.26 -14.93 -7.50
N LEU A 96 -11.85 -13.77 -7.80
CA LEU A 96 -11.31 -12.48 -7.37
C LEU A 96 -11.32 -12.32 -5.84
N VAL A 97 -12.36 -12.82 -5.18
CA VAL A 97 -12.41 -12.88 -3.71
C VAL A 97 -11.27 -13.75 -3.17
N ALA A 98 -10.98 -14.89 -3.79
CA ALA A 98 -9.88 -15.75 -3.37
C ALA A 98 -8.50 -15.09 -3.58
N GLU A 99 -8.32 -14.28 -4.62
CA GLU A 99 -7.09 -13.47 -4.77
C GLU A 99 -7.01 -12.35 -3.73
N PHE A 100 -8.13 -11.69 -3.43
CA PHE A 100 -8.21 -10.69 -2.35
C PHE A 100 -7.85 -11.33 -1.00
N GLU A 101 -8.34 -12.53 -0.68
CA GLU A 101 -8.01 -13.23 0.58
C GLU A 101 -6.51 -13.55 0.76
N LYS A 102 -5.69 -13.48 -0.30
CA LYS A 102 -4.23 -13.70 -0.22
C LYS A 102 -3.45 -12.44 0.11
N THR A 103 -4.08 -11.26 0.06
CA THR A 103 -3.41 -9.98 0.36
C THR A 103 -3.36 -9.73 1.87
N LYS A 104 -2.68 -8.67 2.29
CA LYS A 104 -2.62 -8.30 3.71
C LYS A 104 -3.89 -7.60 4.17
N LEU A 105 -4.85 -8.40 4.60
CA LEU A 105 -6.11 -7.94 5.17
C LEU A 105 -5.91 -7.33 6.56
N THR A 106 -6.61 -6.23 6.82
CA THR A 106 -6.92 -5.76 8.18
C THR A 106 -8.05 -6.61 8.78
N ALA A 107 -8.19 -6.56 10.11
CA ALA A 107 -9.27 -7.27 10.79
C ALA A 107 -10.67 -6.84 10.32
N LEU A 108 -10.85 -5.56 9.97
CA LEU A 108 -12.12 -5.05 9.42
C LEU A 108 -12.35 -5.54 7.99
N GLU A 109 -11.31 -5.57 7.16
CA GLU A 109 -11.40 -6.10 5.79
C GLU A 109 -11.77 -7.58 5.81
N GLU A 110 -11.15 -8.37 6.68
CA GLU A 110 -11.48 -9.79 6.84
C GLU A 110 -12.95 -10.00 7.22
N GLU A 111 -13.48 -9.19 8.15
CA GLU A 111 -14.89 -9.25 8.56
C GLU A 111 -15.84 -8.96 7.37
N PHE A 112 -15.64 -7.83 6.68
CA PHE A 112 -16.49 -7.44 5.56
C PHE A 112 -16.35 -8.37 4.35
N LEU A 113 -15.13 -8.84 4.06
CA LEU A 113 -14.89 -9.77 2.96
C LEU A 113 -15.53 -11.13 3.23
N MET A 114 -15.50 -11.59 4.49
CA MET A 114 -16.20 -12.81 4.89
C MET A 114 -17.73 -12.68 4.76
N ASP A 115 -18.33 -11.57 5.18
CA ASP A 115 -19.77 -11.35 5.00
C ASP A 115 -20.13 -11.27 3.51
N PHE A 116 -19.36 -10.53 2.73
CA PHE A 116 -19.51 -10.46 1.27
C PHE A 116 -19.46 -11.86 0.63
N LYS A 117 -18.43 -12.64 0.93
CA LYS A 117 -18.25 -14.01 0.42
C LYS A 117 -19.42 -14.92 0.79
N ARG A 118 -19.98 -14.75 2.00
CA ARG A 118 -21.17 -15.48 2.44
C ARG A 118 -22.39 -15.11 1.59
N ILE A 119 -22.61 -13.82 1.32
CA ILE A 119 -23.71 -13.36 0.44
C ILE A 119 -23.57 -13.98 -0.95
N ILE A 120 -22.38 -13.94 -1.55
CA ILE A 120 -22.14 -14.54 -2.87
C ILE A 120 -22.44 -16.05 -2.84
N ARG A 121 -21.92 -16.77 -1.84
CA ARG A 121 -22.03 -18.22 -1.79
C ARG A 121 -23.41 -18.72 -1.41
N ASP A 122 -24.10 -18.06 -0.49
CA ASP A 122 -25.29 -18.60 0.16
C ASP A 122 -26.58 -17.96 -0.36
N ASN A 123 -26.50 -16.74 -0.89
CA ASN A 123 -27.67 -15.95 -1.30
C ASN A 123 -27.71 -15.65 -2.81
N LEU A 124 -26.55 -15.57 -3.46
CA LEU A 124 -26.42 -15.33 -4.91
C LEU A 124 -25.90 -16.58 -5.62
N ARG A 125 -26.61 -17.70 -5.50
CA ARG A 125 -26.33 -18.90 -6.30
C ARG A 125 -27.34 -19.03 -7.43
N ILE A 126 -26.84 -18.98 -8.66
CA ILE A 126 -27.62 -19.26 -9.86
C ILE A 126 -28.13 -20.71 -9.96
N ALA A 127 -27.59 -21.66 -9.17
CA ALA A 127 -28.14 -23.02 -9.13
C ALA A 127 -29.64 -23.02 -8.70
N ASP A 128 -30.05 -21.99 -7.98
CA ASP A 128 -31.44 -21.74 -7.56
C ASP A 128 -32.20 -20.79 -8.51
N TYR A 129 -31.66 -20.50 -9.70
CA TYR A 129 -32.28 -19.57 -10.66
C TYR A 129 -33.58 -20.10 -11.26
N ARG A 130 -33.81 -21.41 -11.22
CA ARG A 130 -35.13 -22.01 -11.51
C ARG A 130 -36.24 -21.47 -10.57
N LEU A 131 -35.87 -20.86 -9.44
CA LEU A 131 -36.80 -20.16 -8.56
C LEU A 131 -37.16 -18.75 -9.07
N ILE A 132 -36.32 -18.18 -9.95
CA ILE A 132 -36.51 -16.84 -10.54
C ILE A 132 -37.36 -16.91 -11.80
N TYR A 133 -37.27 -17.98 -12.59
CA TYR A 133 -38.19 -18.22 -13.69
C TYR A 133 -38.41 -19.71 -13.96
N SER A 134 -39.63 -20.03 -14.37
CA SER A 134 -39.99 -21.34 -14.91
C SER A 134 -40.83 -21.18 -16.17
N GLU A 135 -40.70 -22.14 -17.11
CA GLU A 135 -41.52 -22.14 -18.32
C GLU A 135 -43.04 -22.23 -18.02
N SER A 136 -43.41 -22.82 -16.87
CA SER A 136 -44.80 -23.00 -16.45
C SER A 136 -45.42 -21.81 -15.74
N GLU A 137 -44.64 -21.07 -14.93
CA GLU A 137 -45.14 -19.98 -14.08
C GLU A 137 -44.61 -18.60 -14.49
N GLY A 138 -43.70 -18.53 -15.45
CA GLY A 138 -43.03 -17.30 -15.87
C GLY A 138 -42.05 -16.78 -14.83
N VAL A 139 -41.82 -15.46 -14.82
CA VAL A 139 -40.88 -14.79 -13.90
C VAL A 139 -41.49 -14.69 -12.49
N ASN A 140 -40.72 -15.10 -11.49
CA ASN A 140 -41.05 -14.93 -10.07
C ASN A 140 -40.52 -13.58 -9.57
N GLU A 141 -41.36 -12.53 -9.69
CA GLU A 141 -40.99 -11.18 -9.27
C GLU A 141 -40.51 -11.08 -7.81
N LYS A 142 -41.05 -11.91 -6.91
CA LYS A 142 -40.65 -11.92 -5.51
C LYS A 142 -39.19 -12.38 -5.37
N LYS A 143 -38.81 -13.41 -6.12
CA LYS A 143 -37.44 -13.92 -6.13
C LYS A 143 -36.48 -12.98 -6.84
N VAL A 144 -36.91 -12.31 -7.91
CA VAL A 144 -36.14 -11.21 -8.54
C VAL A 144 -35.85 -10.10 -7.53
N LYS A 145 -36.86 -9.63 -6.78
CA LYS A 145 -36.70 -8.60 -5.74
C LYS A 145 -35.77 -9.06 -4.62
N GLU A 146 -35.91 -10.30 -4.16
CA GLU A 146 -35.03 -10.90 -3.15
C GLU A 146 -33.57 -10.94 -3.63
N TYR A 147 -33.33 -11.46 -4.83
CA TYR A 147 -31.99 -11.57 -5.42
C TYR A 147 -31.35 -10.17 -5.59
N ASN A 148 -32.10 -9.21 -6.12
CA ASN A 148 -31.65 -7.82 -6.23
C ASN A 148 -31.29 -7.22 -4.86
N SER A 149 -32.01 -7.55 -3.79
CA SER A 149 -31.68 -7.05 -2.44
C SER A 149 -30.33 -7.58 -1.93
N TYR A 150 -29.97 -8.82 -2.28
CA TYR A 150 -28.66 -9.38 -1.95
C TYR A 150 -27.54 -8.74 -2.79
N ILE A 151 -27.77 -8.43 -4.07
CA ILE A 151 -26.82 -7.67 -4.90
C ILE A 151 -26.57 -6.29 -4.27
N GLU A 152 -27.60 -5.56 -3.88
CA GLU A 152 -27.45 -4.25 -3.25
C GLU A 152 -26.67 -4.32 -1.94
N ARG A 153 -26.91 -5.35 -1.13
CA ARG A 153 -26.13 -5.59 0.08
C ARG A 153 -24.66 -5.88 -0.23
N ALA A 154 -24.40 -6.74 -1.22
CA ALA A 154 -23.04 -7.06 -1.66
C ALA A 154 -22.29 -5.82 -2.17
N ILE A 155 -22.95 -4.96 -2.96
CA ILE A 155 -22.38 -3.67 -3.42
C ILE A 155 -22.12 -2.73 -2.22
N SER A 156 -23.00 -2.71 -1.22
CA SER A 156 -22.80 -1.92 0.00
C SER A 156 -21.55 -2.37 0.76
N ASP A 157 -21.31 -3.67 0.88
CA ASP A 157 -20.13 -4.20 1.57
C ASP A 157 -18.84 -3.93 0.76
N LEU A 158 -18.88 -4.02 -0.57
CA LEU A 158 -17.77 -3.58 -1.43
C LEU A 158 -17.44 -2.10 -1.27
N LYS A 159 -18.46 -1.24 -1.12
CA LYS A 159 -18.25 0.19 -0.86
C LYS A 159 -17.58 0.43 0.49
N LYS A 160 -17.93 -0.34 1.52
CA LYS A 160 -17.26 -0.26 2.84
C LYS A 160 -15.82 -0.75 2.75
N LEU A 161 -15.59 -1.87 2.05
CA LEU A 161 -14.24 -2.39 1.79
C LEU A 161 -13.39 -1.33 1.08
N SER A 162 -13.90 -0.70 0.03
CA SER A 162 -13.19 0.36 -0.70
C SER A 162 -12.87 1.58 0.18
N GLN A 163 -13.80 1.97 1.06
CA GLN A 163 -13.52 3.04 2.02
C GLN A 163 -12.38 2.67 2.98
N ILE A 164 -12.36 1.43 3.48
CA ILE A 164 -11.28 0.94 4.35
C ILE A 164 -9.94 0.94 3.58
N GLN A 165 -9.93 0.49 2.33
CA GLN A 165 -8.75 0.52 1.47
C GLN A 165 -8.20 1.93 1.25
N MET A 166 -9.08 2.92 1.02
CA MET A 166 -8.69 4.32 0.90
C MET A 166 -8.09 4.87 2.21
N ASP A 167 -8.68 4.51 3.35
CA ASP A 167 -8.21 4.95 4.67
C ASP A 167 -6.84 4.33 5.00
N GLU A 168 -6.64 3.04 4.73
CA GLU A 168 -5.35 2.36 4.92
C GLU A 168 -4.28 2.86 3.92
N GLY A 169 -4.67 3.09 2.66
CA GLY A 169 -3.80 3.71 1.66
C GLY A 169 -3.34 5.10 2.07
N SER A 170 -4.24 5.91 2.64
CA SER A 170 -3.92 7.23 3.20
C SER A 170 -2.91 7.14 4.35
N LYS A 171 -3.09 6.18 5.28
CA LYS A 171 -2.13 5.95 6.37
C LYS A 171 -0.73 5.59 5.85
N LEU A 172 -0.63 4.73 4.84
CA LEU A 172 0.64 4.36 4.21
C LEU A 172 1.31 5.57 3.56
N ALA A 173 0.55 6.40 2.83
CA ALA A 173 1.06 7.62 2.21
C ALA A 173 1.57 8.61 3.27
N MET A 174 0.77 8.89 4.31
CA MET A 174 1.16 9.79 5.40
C MET A 174 2.40 9.32 6.16
N ASN A 175 2.57 8.01 6.34
CA ASN A 175 3.75 7.46 7.00
C ASN A 175 4.99 7.58 6.11
N SER A 176 4.84 7.32 4.81
CA SER A 176 5.91 7.54 3.82
C SER A 176 6.37 9.00 3.80
N ASP A 177 5.44 9.95 3.81
CA ASP A 177 5.74 11.38 3.86
C ASP A 177 6.52 11.78 5.12
N LYS A 178 6.18 11.21 6.28
CA LYS A 178 6.94 11.44 7.53
C LYS A 178 8.38 10.93 7.41
N VAL A 179 8.58 9.74 6.84
CA VAL A 179 9.91 9.15 6.62
C VAL A 179 10.74 10.01 5.65
N VAL A 180 10.12 10.48 4.55
CA VAL A 180 10.77 11.38 3.58
C VAL A 180 11.15 12.72 4.22
N ASN A 181 10.22 13.39 4.90
CA ASN A 181 10.46 14.70 5.52
C ASN A 181 11.56 14.62 6.58
N ARG A 182 11.54 13.58 7.41
CA ARG A 182 12.59 13.34 8.40
C ARG A 182 13.94 13.13 7.71
N SER A 183 13.99 12.30 6.67
CA SER A 183 15.24 12.04 5.92
C SER A 183 15.78 13.30 5.26
N LYS A 184 14.92 14.17 4.73
CA LYS A 184 15.29 15.45 4.12
C LYS A 184 15.94 16.40 5.13
N ILE A 185 15.37 16.53 6.33
CA ILE A 185 15.95 17.36 7.41
C ILE A 185 17.34 16.83 7.80
N TRP A 186 17.47 15.50 8.00
CA TRP A 186 18.75 14.88 8.34
C TRP A 186 19.81 15.02 7.25
N SER A 187 19.41 14.94 5.98
CA SER A 187 20.32 15.17 4.85
C SER A 187 20.86 16.60 4.83
N GLN A 188 20.05 17.62 5.14
CA GLN A 188 20.52 19.00 5.23
C GLN A 188 21.57 19.20 6.33
N PHE A 189 21.37 18.60 7.51
CA PHE A 189 22.38 18.62 8.57
C PHE A 189 23.68 17.93 8.18
N GLU A 190 23.61 16.82 7.44
CA GLU A 190 24.79 16.13 6.94
C GLU A 190 25.58 17.00 5.96
N VAL A 191 24.92 17.64 4.99
CA VAL A 191 25.59 18.55 4.05
C VAL A 191 26.30 19.68 4.80
N ALA A 192 25.64 20.29 5.80
CA ALA A 192 26.27 21.31 6.62
C ALA A 192 27.49 20.77 7.40
N ALA A 193 27.38 19.57 7.98
CA ALA A 193 28.49 18.92 8.68
C ALA A 193 29.67 18.61 7.75
N LEU A 194 29.42 18.17 6.51
CA LEU A 194 30.44 17.92 5.50
C LEU A 194 31.17 19.21 5.09
N LEU A 195 30.46 20.33 4.94
CA LEU A 195 31.09 21.63 4.66
C LEU A 195 32.00 22.09 5.81
N ILE A 196 31.52 21.97 7.06
CA ILE A 196 32.34 22.30 8.24
C ILE A 196 33.59 21.41 8.29
N LEU A 197 33.45 20.11 8.00
CA LEU A 197 34.56 19.17 7.95
C LEU A 197 35.58 19.55 6.87
N MET A 198 35.14 19.95 5.67
CA MET A 198 36.04 20.47 4.63
C MET A 198 36.84 21.69 5.10
N VAL A 199 36.18 22.66 5.76
CA VAL A 199 36.85 23.86 6.30
C VAL A 199 37.88 23.50 7.36
N ILE A 200 37.55 22.59 8.29
CA ILE A 200 38.48 22.12 9.32
C ILE A 200 39.72 21.47 8.68
N ILE A 201 39.52 20.57 7.72
CA ILE A 201 40.61 19.90 7.02
C ILE A 201 41.49 20.92 6.28
N TYR A 202 40.89 21.89 5.58
CA TYR A 202 41.62 22.94 4.88
C TYR A 202 42.52 23.76 5.83
N LEU A 203 41.97 24.22 6.96
CA LEU A 203 42.73 24.98 7.97
C LEU A 203 43.88 24.16 8.55
N LEU A 204 43.68 22.87 8.82
CA LEU A 204 44.73 21.99 9.33
C LEU A 204 45.89 21.84 8.34
N ILE A 205 45.58 21.64 7.05
CA ILE A 205 46.59 21.54 6.01
C ILE A 205 47.36 22.85 5.90
N TYR A 206 46.66 24.00 5.86
CA TYR A 206 47.27 25.32 5.74
C TYR A 206 48.21 25.63 6.92
N THR A 207 47.75 25.45 8.17
CA THR A 207 48.60 25.66 9.35
C THR A 207 49.79 24.70 9.38
N SER A 208 49.62 23.45 8.96
CA SER A 208 50.74 22.49 8.90
C SER A 208 51.80 22.86 7.86
N LYS A 209 51.40 23.51 6.75
CA LYS A 209 52.30 23.94 5.68
C LYS A 209 53.14 25.15 6.12
N ASN A 210 52.51 26.17 6.73
CA ASN A 210 53.23 27.34 7.25
C ASN A 210 54.29 26.97 8.30
N ILE A 211 54.02 25.98 9.17
CA ILE A 211 55.01 25.53 10.16
C ILE A 211 56.25 24.91 9.49
N ARG A 212 56.09 24.28 8.32
CA ARG A 212 57.20 23.64 7.60
C ARG A 212 58.03 24.66 6.82
N ASP A 213 57.39 25.69 6.28
CA ASP A 213 58.06 26.75 5.52
C ASP A 213 58.85 27.73 6.44
N GLU A 214 58.48 27.87 7.73
CA GLU A 214 59.28 28.61 8.74
C GLU A 214 60.52 27.84 9.25
N LEU A 215 60.64 26.55 8.95
CA LEU A 215 61.71 25.67 9.44
C LEU A 215 62.74 25.29 8.36
N SER A 216 62.54 25.72 7.12
CA SER A 216 63.47 25.55 5.98
C SER A 216 64.22 26.85 5.68
#